data_AF-A0A2D2DE41-F1
#
_entry.id   AF-A0A2D2DE41-F1
#
_cell.length_a   1.000
_cell.length_b   1.000
_cell.length_c   1.000
_cell.angle_alpha   90.00
_cell.angle_beta   90.00
_cell.angle_gamma   90.00
#
_symmetry.space_group_name_H-M   'P 1'
#
loop_
_entity.id
_entity.type
_entity.pdbx_description
1 polymer ?
#
loop_
_entity_poly.entity_id
_entity_poly.type
_entity_poly.pdbx_seq_one_letter_code
_entity_poly.pdbx_strand_id
1 'polypeptide(L)'
;MATELAPKNLVSKFGITVSGGRDDLDWFEGARLNIDELGPVLVIKHGNNPLGLTALYVDADIDATFAESILIRYFNLTEGEVAWRVSVELGKPA
;
A
#
# COMPACT_ATOMS: atom_id res chain seq x y z
N MET A 1 -1.73 4.76 -1.07
CA MET A 1 -2.25 4.71 0.33
C MET A 1 -1.25 4.02 1.24
N ALA A 2 -1.39 4.12 2.56
CA ALA A 2 -0.52 3.43 3.52
C ALA A 2 -1.29 2.88 4.74
N THR A 3 -0.75 1.83 5.36
CA THR A 3 -1.32 1.12 6.51
C THR A 3 -0.26 0.85 7.58
N GLU A 4 -0.68 0.71 8.84
CA GLU A 4 0.18 0.31 9.95
C GLU A 4 0.52 -1.19 9.93
N LEU A 5 -0.22 -1.99 9.15
CA LEU A 5 0.03 -3.42 9.02
C LEU A 5 1.37 -3.68 8.33
N ALA A 6 2.17 -4.59 8.90
CA ALA A 6 3.42 -5.03 8.28
C ALA A 6 3.17 -5.77 6.96
N PRO A 7 4.10 -5.74 5.97
CA PRO A 7 3.93 -6.42 4.69
C PRO A 7 3.55 -7.90 4.83
N LYS A 8 4.18 -8.60 5.78
CA LYS A 8 3.89 -10.03 6.06
C LYS A 8 2.45 -10.27 6.46
N ASN A 9 1.84 -9.39 7.24
CA ASN A 9 0.46 -9.54 7.69
C ASN A 9 -0.51 -9.36 6.52
N LEU A 10 -0.23 -8.43 5.62
CA LEU A 10 -1.03 -8.17 4.43
C LEU A 10 -1.02 -9.35 3.46
N VAL A 11 0.15 -9.96 3.24
CA VAL A 11 0.32 -10.91 2.13
C VAL A 11 0.33 -12.39 2.53
N SER A 12 0.43 -12.71 3.82
CA SER A 12 0.49 -14.09 4.33
C SER A 12 -0.69 -14.96 3.89
N LYS A 13 -1.91 -14.38 3.85
CA LYS A 13 -3.14 -15.07 3.41
C LYS A 13 -3.13 -15.50 1.93
N PHE A 14 -2.21 -14.95 1.14
CA PHE A 14 -2.03 -15.28 -0.27
C PHE A 14 -0.84 -16.21 -0.53
N GLY A 15 -0.15 -16.69 0.52
CA GLY A 15 1.03 -17.54 0.37
C GLY A 15 2.25 -16.82 -0.23
N ILE A 16 2.26 -15.48 -0.20
CA ILE A 16 3.34 -14.67 -0.77
C ILE A 16 4.44 -14.48 0.27
N THR A 17 5.69 -14.68 -0.15
CA THR A 17 6.85 -14.46 0.70
C THR A 17 7.27 -13.00 0.62
N VAL A 18 7.52 -12.39 1.78
CA VAL A 18 8.12 -11.06 1.88
C VAL A 18 9.62 -11.19 1.69
N SER A 19 10.18 -10.32 0.87
CA SER A 19 11.62 -10.21 0.63
C SER A 19 12.11 -8.83 1.03
N GLY A 20 13.35 -8.77 1.52
CA GLY A 20 14.05 -7.53 1.79
C GLY A 20 15.00 -7.15 0.67
N GLY A 21 15.26 -5.85 0.53
CA GLY A 21 16.23 -5.31 -0.40
C GLY A 21 16.83 -4.00 0.12
N ARG A 22 17.84 -3.52 -0.57
CA ARG A 22 18.42 -2.19 -0.35
C ARG A 22 18.30 -1.41 -1.65
N ASP A 23 17.64 -0.27 -1.58
CA ASP A 23 17.72 0.76 -2.60
C ASP A 23 18.88 1.71 -2.28
N ASP A 24 19.20 2.63 -3.19
CA ASP A 24 20.26 3.63 -3.05
C ASP A 24 20.21 4.42 -1.72
N LEU A 25 19.01 4.65 -1.18
CA LEU A 25 18.77 5.47 0.00
C LEU A 25 18.33 4.69 1.25
N ASP A 26 17.74 3.49 1.11
CA ASP A 26 17.14 2.79 2.25
C ASP A 26 17.04 1.26 2.10
N TRP A 27 16.98 0.57 3.22
CA TRP A 27 16.51 -0.81 3.27
C TRP A 27 14.99 -0.84 3.19
N PHE A 28 14.45 -1.87 2.57
CA PHE A 28 13.02 -2.10 2.58
C PHE A 28 12.71 -3.59 2.75
N GLU A 29 11.53 -3.87 3.27
CA GLU A 29 10.89 -5.18 3.14
C GLU A 29 9.59 -5.03 2.37
N GLY A 30 9.26 -6.00 1.55
CA GLY A 30 8.06 -5.93 0.76
C GLY A 30 7.74 -7.18 -0.03
N ALA A 31 6.62 -7.09 -0.74
CA ALA A 31 6.12 -8.12 -1.62
C ALA A 31 5.48 -7.49 -2.85
N ARG A 32 5.50 -8.26 -3.94
CA ARG A 32 4.76 -7.94 -5.17
C ARG A 32 3.65 -8.97 -5.33
N LEU A 33 2.46 -8.48 -5.66
CA LEU A 33 1.31 -9.31 -6.02
C LEU A 33 0.62 -8.73 -7.26
N ASN A 34 -0.29 -9.49 -7.83
CA ASN A 34 -1.14 -9.03 -8.92
C ASN A 34 -2.59 -9.07 -8.44
N ILE A 35 -3.32 -7.97 -8.58
CA ILE A 35 -4.75 -7.85 -8.28
C ILE A 35 -5.45 -7.61 -9.61
N ASP A 36 -6.46 -8.40 -9.95
CA ASP A 36 -7.05 -8.40 -11.30
C ASP A 36 -7.50 -7.00 -11.76
N GLU A 37 -8.05 -6.19 -10.87
CA GLU A 37 -8.53 -4.83 -11.18
C GLU A 37 -7.43 -3.75 -11.16
N LEU A 38 -6.25 -4.03 -10.60
CA LEU A 38 -5.17 -3.05 -10.42
C LEU A 38 -3.86 -3.44 -11.11
N GLY A 39 -3.76 -4.66 -11.63
CA GLY A 39 -2.51 -5.23 -12.09
C GLY A 39 -1.48 -5.38 -10.96
N PRO A 40 -0.20 -5.08 -11.20
CA PRO A 40 0.85 -5.21 -10.21
C PRO A 40 0.66 -4.25 -9.02
N VAL A 41 0.69 -4.81 -7.82
CA VAL A 41 0.69 -4.05 -6.56
C VAL A 41 1.96 -4.35 -5.79
N LEU A 42 2.63 -3.29 -5.32
CA LEU A 42 3.78 -3.41 -4.42
C LEU A 42 3.35 -3.05 -3.00
N VAL A 43 3.72 -3.91 -2.06
CA VAL A 43 3.51 -3.73 -0.63
C VAL A 43 4.90 -3.52 -0.04
N ILE A 44 5.24 -2.30 0.37
CA ILE A 44 6.63 -1.96 0.77
C ILE A 44 6.63 -1.20 2.09
N LYS A 45 7.51 -1.60 2.99
CA LYS A 45 7.87 -0.85 4.19
C LYS A 45 9.34 -0.47 4.12
N HIS A 46 9.58 0.84 4.09
CA HIS A 46 10.92 1.44 4.12
C HIS A 46 11.45 1.50 5.55
N GLY A 47 12.70 1.11 5.76
CA GLY A 47 13.34 1.01 7.07
C GLY A 47 13.49 2.36 7.77
N ASN A 48 13.72 3.43 7.02
CA ASN A 48 13.86 4.79 7.53
C ASN A 48 12.54 5.56 7.59
N ASN A 49 11.39 4.92 7.29
CA ASN A 49 10.09 5.56 7.48
C ASN A 49 9.84 5.80 8.98
N PRO A 50 9.81 7.05 9.49
CA PRO A 50 9.70 7.33 10.92
C PRO A 50 8.35 6.90 11.51
N LEU A 51 7.32 6.76 10.67
CA LEU A 51 6.00 6.27 11.06
C LEU A 51 5.89 4.74 10.95
N GLY A 52 6.89 4.07 10.37
CA GLY A 52 6.91 2.62 10.22
C GLY A 52 5.78 2.05 9.36
N LEU A 53 5.14 2.88 8.52
CA LEU A 53 4.01 2.50 7.68
C LEU A 53 4.43 1.65 6.48
N THR A 54 3.52 0.79 6.06
CA THR A 54 3.60 0.04 4.81
C THR A 54 2.82 0.80 3.74
N ALA A 55 3.48 1.15 2.65
CA ALA A 55 2.88 1.75 1.48
C ALA A 55 2.38 0.68 0.50
N LEU A 56 1.22 0.96 -0.11
CA LEU A 56 0.62 0.18 -1.19
C LEU A 56 0.74 1.00 -2.48
N TYR A 57 1.60 0.55 -3.39
CA TYR A 57 1.82 1.16 -4.70
C TYR A 57 1.04 0.39 -5.77
N VAL A 58 0.43 1.15 -6.66
CA VAL A 58 -0.31 0.69 -7.85
C VAL A 58 0.22 1.45 -9.06
N ASP A 59 -0.21 1.05 -10.26
CA ASP A 59 0.08 1.79 -11.48
C ASP A 59 -0.42 3.24 -11.40
N ALA A 60 0.37 4.19 -11.90
CA ALA A 60 0.07 5.61 -11.84
C ALA A 60 -1.12 6.01 -12.74
N ASP A 61 -1.44 5.19 -13.75
CA ASP A 61 -2.56 5.42 -14.66
C ASP A 61 -3.92 5.06 -14.03
N ILE A 62 -3.93 4.46 -12.83
CA ILE A 62 -5.15 4.06 -12.14
C ILE A 62 -5.66 5.22 -11.27
N ASP A 63 -6.97 5.49 -11.36
CA ASP A 63 -7.63 6.45 -10.47
C ASP A 63 -7.38 6.12 -9.00
N ALA A 64 -6.93 7.13 -8.24
CA ALA A 64 -6.43 6.92 -6.89
C ALA A 64 -7.54 6.51 -5.91
N THR A 65 -8.75 7.06 -6.05
CA THR A 65 -9.90 6.71 -5.19
C THR A 65 -10.40 5.30 -5.51
N PHE A 66 -10.46 4.94 -6.80
CA PHE A 66 -10.76 3.59 -7.24
C PHE A 66 -9.74 2.59 -6.67
N ALA A 67 -8.44 2.84 -6.86
CA ALA A 67 -7.37 2.00 -6.34
C ALA A 67 -7.48 1.81 -4.82
N GLU A 68 -7.69 2.89 -4.07
CA GLU A 68 -7.88 2.82 -2.62
C GLU A 68 -9.05 1.89 -2.24
N SER A 69 -10.19 2.03 -2.92
CA SER A 69 -11.38 1.19 -2.64
C SER A 69 -11.12 -0.30 -2.88
N ILE A 70 -10.40 -0.64 -3.96
CA ILE A 70 -10.05 -2.01 -4.29
C ILE A 70 -9.05 -2.56 -3.27
N LEU A 71 -8.02 -1.79 -2.90
CA LEU A 71 -7.02 -2.21 -1.93
C LEU A 71 -7.62 -2.46 -0.54
N ILE A 72 -8.49 -1.59 -0.06
CA ILE A 72 -9.22 -1.77 1.22
C ILE A 72 -10.00 -3.08 1.19
N ARG A 73 -10.76 -3.32 0.11
CA ARG A 73 -11.57 -4.55 -0.04
C ARG A 73 -10.69 -5.80 -0.12
N TYR A 74 -9.64 -5.77 -0.95
CA TYR A 74 -8.78 -6.92 -1.22
C TYR A 74 -7.99 -7.34 0.04
N PHE A 75 -7.41 -6.37 0.74
CA PHE A 75 -6.70 -6.63 1.99
C PHE A 75 -7.63 -6.80 3.20
N ASN A 76 -8.91 -6.45 3.06
CA ASN A 76 -9.91 -6.43 4.13
C ASN A 76 -9.47 -5.51 5.28
N LEU A 77 -9.05 -4.29 4.93
CA LEU A 77 -8.59 -3.28 5.88
C LEU A 77 -9.77 -2.60 6.55
N THR A 78 -9.68 -2.41 7.85
CA THR A 78 -10.58 -1.56 8.63
C THR A 78 -10.15 -0.10 8.54
N GLU A 79 -11.05 0.82 8.87
CA GLU A 79 -10.75 2.25 8.86
C GLU A 79 -9.57 2.62 9.78
N GLY A 80 -9.46 1.97 10.95
CA GLY A 80 -8.36 2.20 11.89
C GLY A 80 -7.00 1.66 11.43
N GLU A 81 -6.97 0.79 10.42
CA GLU A 81 -5.71 0.25 9.88
C GLU A 81 -5.15 1.08 8.72
N VAL A 82 -5.93 2.05 8.20
CA VAL A 82 -5.50 2.92 7.11
C VAL A 82 -4.95 4.24 7.68
N ALA A 83 -3.62 4.36 7.66
CA ALA A 83 -2.91 5.52 8.22
C ALA A 83 -2.81 6.71 7.25
N TRP A 84 -2.84 6.45 5.94
CA TRP A 84 -2.79 7.50 4.92
C TRP A 84 -3.62 7.15 3.70
N ARG A 85 -4.49 8.09 3.31
CA ARG A 85 -5.50 7.95 2.25
C ARG A 85 -5.31 9.02 1.18
N VAL A 86 -5.94 8.82 0.04
CA VAL A 86 -6.04 9.87 -0.98
C VAL A 86 -6.92 10.98 -0.42
N SER A 87 -6.34 12.15 -0.19
CA SER A 87 -7.10 13.34 0.17
C SER A 87 -7.94 13.77 -1.03
N VAL A 88 -9.27 13.78 -0.89
CA VAL A 88 -10.12 14.50 -1.84
C VAL A 88 -9.94 15.98 -1.55
N GLU A 89 -9.26 16.73 -2.41
CA GLU A 89 -9.40 18.18 -2.40
C GLU A 89 -10.86 18.48 -2.75
N LEU A 90 -11.70 18.71 -1.72
CA LEU A 90 -12.94 19.44 -1.92
C LEU A 90 -12.52 20.81 -2.46
N GLY A 91 -12.73 21.02 -3.75
CA GLY A 91 -12.41 22.26 -4.44
C GLY A 91 -12.86 23.44 -3.58
N LYS A 92 -11.96 24.41 -3.40
CA LYS A 92 -12.29 25.68 -2.75
C LYS A 92 -13.60 26.20 -3.37
N PRO A 93 -14.63 26.53 -2.58
CA PRO A 93 -15.77 27.25 -3.13
C PRO A 93 -15.25 28.56 -3.73
N ALA A 94 -15.60 28.79 -5.00
CA ALA A 94 -15.38 30.05 -5.70
C ALA A 94 -16.24 31.15 -5.10
#